data_AF-A0A1S9DKP7-F1
#
_entry.id   AF-A0A1S9DKP7-F1
#
_cell.length_a   1.000
_cell.length_b   1.000
_cell.length_c   1.000
_cell.angle_alpha   90.00
_cell.angle_beta   90.00
_cell.angle_gamma   90.00
#
_symmetry.space_group_name_H-M   'P 1'
#
loop_
_entity.id
_entity.type
_entity.pdbx_description
1 polymer ?
#
loop_
_entity_poly.entity_id
_entity_poly.type
_entity_poly.pdbx_seq_one_letter_code
_entity_poly.pdbx_strand_id
1 'polypeptide(L)'
;MKITTTIGLLFTLLTTSTSATPFYYGWSDSVTLQLSNDWSGRHAEASVATDGRPHAIEELFDNSDLEQDGKIFATSAQLTKFHHNTICRVLQNQPRVEVTLDDENTWSFLDRGAWVDVHRGVVICFEK
;
A
#
# COMPACT_ATOMS: atom_id res chain seq x y z
N MET A 1 15.68 5.89 -77.80
CA MET A 1 15.71 6.90 -76.71
C MET A 1 14.40 7.68 -76.77
N LYS A 2 13.56 7.92 -75.76
CA LYS A 2 13.47 7.61 -74.32
C LYS A 2 11.95 7.55 -74.02
N ILE A 3 11.49 6.62 -73.19
CA ILE A 3 10.12 6.60 -72.65
C ILE A 3 10.18 7.28 -71.29
N THR A 4 9.39 8.35 -71.11
CA THR A 4 9.32 9.09 -69.84
C THR A 4 8.08 8.63 -69.10
N THR A 5 8.26 7.93 -67.97
CA THR A 5 7.16 7.54 -67.07
C THR A 5 7.33 8.31 -65.77
N THR A 6 6.41 9.23 -65.51
CA THR A 6 6.37 10.04 -64.29
C THR A 6 5.58 9.29 -63.23
N ILE A 7 6.24 8.83 -62.17
CA ILE A 7 5.59 8.23 -60.99
C ILE A 7 5.33 9.36 -59.98
N GLY A 8 4.05 9.65 -59.72
CA GLY A 8 3.64 10.55 -58.64
C GLY A 8 3.55 9.81 -57.32
N LEU A 9 4.39 10.17 -56.34
CA LEU A 9 4.30 9.71 -54.96
C LEU A 9 3.36 10.62 -54.17
N LEU A 10 2.19 10.11 -53.80
CA LEU A 10 1.30 10.73 -52.82
C LEU A 10 1.67 10.21 -51.42
N PHE A 11 2.28 11.07 -50.61
CA PHE A 11 2.50 10.83 -49.18
C PHE A 11 1.26 11.27 -48.40
N THR A 12 0.50 10.31 -47.88
CA THR A 12 -0.55 10.56 -46.89
C THR A 12 0.05 10.49 -45.48
N LEU A 13 0.24 11.65 -44.85
CA LEU A 13 0.63 11.73 -43.43
C LEU A 13 -0.62 11.53 -42.57
N LEU A 14 -0.78 10.36 -41.99
CA LEU A 14 -1.80 10.09 -40.98
C LEU A 14 -1.28 10.56 -39.62
N THR A 15 -1.50 11.84 -39.28
CA THR A 15 -1.22 12.37 -37.95
C THR A 15 -2.33 11.97 -37.00
N THR A 16 -2.18 10.83 -36.32
CA THR A 16 -3.04 10.48 -35.19
C THR A 16 -2.60 11.27 -33.96
N SER A 17 -3.31 12.34 -33.63
CA SER A 17 -3.16 13.01 -32.34
C SER A 17 -3.89 12.20 -31.27
N THR A 18 -3.18 11.31 -30.59
CA THR A 18 -3.64 10.74 -29.32
C THR A 18 -3.54 11.82 -28.26
N SER A 19 -4.64 12.49 -27.95
CA SER A 19 -4.71 13.29 -26.72
C SER A 19 -4.71 12.33 -25.54
N ALA A 20 -3.53 12.08 -24.96
CA ALA A 20 -3.46 11.50 -23.63
C ALA A 20 -3.92 12.60 -22.66
N THR A 21 -5.18 12.53 -22.22
CA THR A 21 -5.57 13.26 -21.02
C THR A 21 -4.68 12.75 -19.89
N PRO A 22 -3.95 13.60 -19.15
CA PRO A 22 -3.25 13.13 -17.96
C PRO A 22 -4.32 12.54 -17.05
N PHE A 23 -4.28 11.22 -16.88
CA PHE A 23 -5.02 10.57 -15.81
C PHE A 23 -4.39 11.07 -14.52
N TYR A 24 -4.92 12.15 -13.97
CA TYR A 24 -4.89 12.34 -12.52
C TYR A 24 -5.77 11.23 -11.96
N TYR A 25 -5.21 10.01 -11.86
CA TYR A 25 -5.67 9.06 -10.88
C TYR A 25 -5.55 9.83 -9.57
N GLY A 26 -6.69 10.17 -8.96
CA GLY A 26 -6.68 10.47 -7.54
C GLY A 26 -6.12 9.21 -6.89
N TRP A 27 -4.83 9.23 -6.58
CA TRP A 27 -4.26 8.25 -5.69
C TRP A 27 -5.16 8.24 -4.46
N SER A 28 -5.60 7.06 -4.04
CA SER A 28 -6.31 6.94 -2.77
C SER A 28 -5.36 7.53 -1.75
N ASP A 29 -5.80 8.57 -1.05
CA ASP A 29 -5.05 9.18 0.05
C ASP A 29 -4.86 8.20 1.23
N SER A 30 -5.17 6.91 1.03
CA SER A 30 -5.10 5.86 2.03
C SER A 30 -4.87 4.47 1.43
N VAL A 31 -4.29 3.60 2.26
CA VAL A 31 -4.17 2.16 2.02
C VAL A 31 -4.95 1.38 3.07
N THR A 32 -5.21 0.10 2.82
CA THR A 32 -5.77 -0.82 3.81
C THR A 32 -4.66 -1.70 4.37
N LEU A 33 -4.42 -1.54 5.67
CA LEU A 33 -3.52 -2.37 6.45
C LEU A 33 -4.34 -3.36 7.28
N GLN A 34 -4.02 -4.64 7.17
CA GLN A 34 -4.54 -5.69 8.03
C GLN A 34 -3.51 -6.03 9.11
N LEU A 35 -3.95 -6.15 10.35
CA LEU A 35 -3.23 -6.87 11.39
C LEU A 35 -3.88 -8.25 11.58
N SER A 36 -3.06 -9.26 11.84
CA SER A 36 -3.51 -10.63 12.06
C SER A 36 -2.90 -11.22 13.31
N ASN A 37 -3.64 -12.11 13.95
CA ASN A 37 -3.14 -13.05 14.94
C ASN A 37 -3.25 -14.46 14.34
N ASP A 38 -2.14 -14.93 13.75
CA ASP A 38 -2.08 -16.16 12.98
C ASP A 38 -2.26 -17.43 13.84
N TRP A 39 -2.15 -17.32 15.17
CA TRP A 39 -2.42 -18.43 16.10
C TRP A 39 -3.92 -18.63 16.35
N SER A 40 -4.68 -17.54 16.39
CA SER A 40 -6.13 -17.57 16.66
C SER A 40 -6.99 -17.47 15.39
N GLY A 41 -6.41 -17.02 14.28
CA GLY A 41 -7.12 -16.71 13.03
C GLY A 41 -7.86 -15.36 13.04
N ARG A 42 -7.84 -14.62 14.15
CA ARG A 42 -8.45 -13.29 14.25
C ARG A 42 -7.62 -12.27 13.47
N HIS A 43 -8.29 -11.32 12.83
CA HIS A 43 -7.67 -10.25 12.06
C HIS A 43 -8.58 -9.02 12.04
N ALA A 44 -8.01 -7.87 11.71
CA ALA A 44 -8.74 -6.63 11.56
C ALA A 44 -8.07 -5.78 10.47
N GLU A 45 -8.86 -5.00 9.73
CA GLU A 45 -8.37 -4.09 8.69
C GLU A 45 -8.62 -2.63 9.11
N ALA A 46 -7.68 -1.75 8.79
CA ALA A 46 -7.81 -0.32 8.96
C ALA A 46 -7.39 0.43 7.70
N SER A 47 -8.09 1.53 7.40
CA SER A 47 -7.67 2.49 6.38
C SER A 47 -6.67 3.46 6.99
N VAL A 48 -5.48 3.57 6.39
CA VAL A 48 -4.37 4.41 6.89
C VAL A 48 -4.01 5.41 5.82
N ALA A 49 -3.97 6.69 6.16
CA ALA A 49 -3.62 7.73 5.20
C ALA A 49 -2.16 7.62 4.73
N THR A 50 -1.90 7.87 3.45
CA THR A 50 -0.54 7.89 2.85
C THR A 50 0.14 9.24 3.01
N ASP A 51 -0.12 9.95 4.11
CA ASP A 51 0.31 11.33 4.38
C ASP A 51 1.67 11.44 5.09
N GLY A 52 2.34 10.30 5.32
CA GLY A 52 3.61 10.21 6.04
C GLY A 52 3.52 10.50 7.53
N ARG A 53 2.32 10.66 8.10
CA ARG A 53 2.12 10.93 9.52
C ARG A 53 1.98 9.62 10.32
N PRO A 54 2.33 9.63 11.62
CA PRO A 54 2.03 8.50 12.50
C PRO A 54 0.53 8.44 12.83
N HIS A 55 -0.06 7.27 12.62
CA HIS A 55 -1.42 6.91 13.00
C HIS A 55 -1.34 5.87 14.13
N ALA A 56 -2.03 6.10 15.26
CA ALA A 56 -1.94 5.21 16.41
C ALA A 56 -2.61 3.85 16.12
N ILE A 57 -1.96 2.74 16.48
CA ILE A 57 -2.54 1.40 16.29
C ILE A 57 -3.81 1.23 17.13
N GLU A 58 -3.84 1.81 18.34
CA GLU A 58 -5.05 1.90 19.16
C GLU A 58 -6.21 2.48 18.35
N GLU A 59 -6.10 3.71 17.85
CA GLU A 59 -7.17 4.37 17.09
C GLU A 59 -7.61 3.60 15.84
N LEU A 60 -6.67 2.91 15.18
CA LEU A 60 -6.94 2.16 13.95
C LEU A 60 -7.64 0.83 14.19
N PHE A 61 -7.40 0.17 15.33
CA PHE A 61 -7.79 -1.22 15.56
C PHE A 61 -8.52 -1.47 16.90
N ASP A 62 -8.85 -0.42 17.64
CA ASP A 62 -9.69 -0.50 18.84
C ASP A 62 -11.06 -1.11 18.52
N ASN A 63 -11.65 -1.84 19.47
CA ASN A 63 -12.90 -2.59 19.33
C ASN A 63 -12.88 -3.67 18.22
N SER A 64 -11.70 -4.09 17.78
CA SER A 64 -11.56 -5.21 16.84
C SER A 64 -11.44 -6.55 17.55
N ASP A 65 -11.58 -7.64 16.80
CA ASP A 65 -11.38 -9.00 17.30
C ASP A 65 -9.91 -9.29 17.73
N LEU A 66 -8.98 -8.37 17.46
CA LEU A 66 -7.60 -8.44 17.96
C LEU A 66 -7.45 -7.85 19.37
N GLU A 67 -8.43 -7.06 19.81
CA GLU A 67 -8.41 -6.43 21.11
C GLU A 67 -8.73 -7.44 22.22
N GLN A 68 -7.93 -7.43 23.28
CA GLN A 68 -8.15 -8.22 24.47
C GLN A 68 -7.65 -7.45 25.69
N ASP A 69 -8.56 -7.15 26.62
CA ASP A 69 -8.28 -6.44 27.88
C ASP A 69 -7.59 -5.07 27.66
N GLY A 70 -8.03 -4.29 26.66
CA GLY A 70 -7.46 -2.98 26.33
C GLY A 70 -6.05 -3.07 25.73
N LYS A 71 -5.73 -4.17 25.05
CA LYS A 71 -4.48 -4.40 24.32
C LYS A 71 -4.79 -4.98 22.96
N ILE A 72 -3.91 -4.74 21.99
CA ILE A 72 -4.10 -5.22 20.62
C ILE A 72 -2.98 -6.21 20.34
N PHE A 73 -3.32 -7.49 20.25
CA PHE A 73 -2.32 -8.52 20.04
C PHE A 73 -2.32 -9.05 18.61
N ALA A 74 -1.19 -8.91 17.93
CA ALA A 74 -0.99 -9.35 16.56
C ALA A 74 0.33 -10.15 16.41
N THR A 75 0.48 -10.83 15.28
CA THR A 75 1.68 -11.58 14.89
C THR A 75 2.23 -11.14 13.53
N SER A 76 1.36 -10.68 12.63
CA SER A 76 1.72 -10.23 11.29
C SER A 76 0.92 -9.01 10.85
N ALA A 77 1.43 -8.32 9.84
CA ALA A 77 0.77 -7.22 9.16
C ALA A 77 0.75 -7.47 7.64
N GLN A 78 -0.29 -6.99 6.97
CA GLN A 78 -0.47 -7.13 5.53
C GLN A 78 -1.06 -5.87 4.90
N LEU A 79 -0.60 -5.50 3.71
CA LEU A 79 -1.29 -4.55 2.84
C LEU A 79 -2.31 -5.31 1.98
N THR A 80 -3.60 -5.00 2.14
CA THR A 80 -4.69 -5.67 1.41
C THR A 80 -5.29 -4.80 0.31
N LYS A 81 -5.13 -3.47 0.40
CA LYS A 81 -5.42 -2.50 -0.67
C LYS A 81 -4.37 -1.40 -0.66
N PHE A 82 -3.64 -1.24 -1.75
CA PHE A 82 -2.52 -0.31 -1.83
C PHE A 82 -2.25 0.10 -3.29
N HIS A 83 -1.45 1.14 -3.47
CA HIS A 83 -0.99 1.60 -4.77
C HIS A 83 0.44 1.14 -5.06
N HIS A 84 0.81 1.18 -6.33
CA HIS A 84 2.21 1.08 -6.72
C HIS A 84 3.00 2.19 -6.03
N ASN A 85 4.19 1.88 -5.49
CA ASN A 85 5.04 2.75 -4.68
C ASN A 85 4.57 3.06 -3.24
N THR A 86 3.57 2.34 -2.71
CA THR A 86 3.19 2.47 -1.29
C THR A 86 4.31 1.93 -0.40
N ILE A 87 4.64 2.66 0.67
CA ILE A 87 5.45 2.16 1.78
C ILE A 87 4.66 2.38 3.08
N CYS A 88 4.56 1.34 3.90
CA CYS A 88 4.00 1.42 5.25
C CYS A 88 4.98 0.86 6.27
N ARG A 89 5.05 1.50 7.44
CA ARG A 89 5.89 1.08 8.56
C ARG A 89 5.04 0.87 9.79
N VAL A 90 5.18 -0.29 10.43
CA VAL A 90 4.57 -0.60 11.74
C VAL A 90 5.69 -0.52 12.78
N LEU A 91 5.58 0.45 13.70
CA LEU A 91 6.65 0.81 14.62
C LEU A 91 6.16 0.80 16.07
N GLN A 92 6.94 0.18 16.95
CA GLN A 92 6.76 0.26 18.40
C GLN A 92 8.11 0.07 19.10
N ASN A 93 8.33 0.79 20.21
CA ASN A 93 9.58 0.71 20.96
C ASN A 93 9.63 -0.50 21.92
N GLN A 94 8.56 -0.79 22.64
CA GLN A 94 8.51 -1.82 23.68
C GLN A 94 7.16 -2.57 23.70
N PRO A 95 7.15 -3.89 23.42
CA PRO A 95 8.24 -4.65 22.77
C PRO A 95 8.59 -4.04 21.40
N ARG A 96 9.85 -4.23 20.96
CA ARG A 96 10.34 -3.62 19.71
C ARG A 96 9.66 -4.30 18.52
N VAL A 97 8.89 -3.52 17.77
CA VAL A 97 8.32 -3.88 16.47
C VAL A 97 8.81 -2.85 15.46
N GLU A 98 9.42 -3.33 14.39
CA GLU A 98 9.85 -2.48 13.27
C GLU A 98 9.72 -3.27 11.97
N VAL A 99 8.58 -3.09 11.32
CA VAL A 99 8.24 -3.76 10.07
C VAL A 99 8.04 -2.70 8.99
N THR A 100 8.54 -2.99 7.80
CA THR A 100 8.23 -2.22 6.58
C THR A 100 7.52 -3.14 5.61
N LEU A 101 6.42 -2.66 5.05
CA LEU A 101 5.65 -3.27 3.97
C LEU A 101 5.70 -2.32 2.78
N ASP A 102 5.77 -2.88 1.58
CA ASP A 102 5.66 -2.12 0.34
C ASP A 102 4.84 -2.89 -0.70
N ASP A 103 4.72 -2.33 -1.89
CA ASP A 103 3.94 -2.92 -2.98
C ASP A 103 4.56 -4.20 -3.59
N GLU A 104 5.79 -4.55 -3.20
CA GLU A 104 6.45 -5.81 -3.55
C GLU A 104 6.46 -6.81 -2.38
N ASN A 105 6.53 -6.30 -1.14
CA ASN A 105 6.60 -7.04 0.12
C ASN A 105 5.41 -6.66 0.99
N THR A 106 4.26 -7.20 0.64
CA THR A 106 2.96 -6.77 1.19
C THR A 106 2.63 -7.41 2.53
N TRP A 107 3.43 -8.36 3.03
CA TRP A 107 3.17 -9.08 4.28
C TRP A 107 4.47 -9.29 5.07
N SER A 108 4.41 -9.20 6.39
CA SER A 108 5.55 -9.52 7.26
C SER A 108 5.13 -9.84 8.70
N PHE A 109 5.97 -10.61 9.40
CA PHE A 109 5.84 -10.83 10.84
C PHE A 109 6.25 -9.58 11.63
N LEU A 110 5.54 -9.30 12.73
CA LEU A 110 5.81 -8.17 13.62
C LEU A 110 7.02 -8.42 14.52
N ASP A 111 6.97 -9.40 15.42
CA ASP A 111 8.11 -9.85 16.24
C ASP A 111 8.40 -11.33 15.98
N ARG A 112 8.90 -11.65 14.78
CA ARG A 112 9.22 -13.04 14.36
C ARG A 112 8.02 -14.01 14.54
N GLY A 113 6.79 -13.50 14.43
CA GLY A 113 5.55 -14.28 14.61
C GLY A 113 5.17 -14.54 16.06
N ALA A 114 5.88 -13.94 17.03
CA ALA A 114 5.48 -13.94 18.42
C ALA A 114 4.18 -13.17 18.62
N TRP A 115 3.41 -13.60 19.60
CA TRP A 115 2.19 -12.93 19.99
C TRP A 115 2.54 -11.64 20.74
N VAL A 116 2.38 -10.50 20.07
CA VAL A 116 2.92 -9.21 20.54
C VAL A 116 1.81 -8.18 20.71
N ASP A 117 1.79 -7.52 21.87
CA ASP A 117 0.95 -6.35 22.11
C ASP A 117 1.53 -5.15 21.35
N VAL A 118 0.77 -4.65 20.39
CA VAL A 118 1.13 -3.53 19.51
C VAL A 118 0.29 -2.28 19.75
N HIS A 119 -0.54 -2.27 20.78
CA HIS A 119 -1.45 -1.15 21.07
C HIS A 119 -0.75 0.21 21.13
N ARG A 120 0.50 0.27 21.62
CA ARG A 120 1.27 1.52 21.78
C ARG A 120 2.08 1.87 20.54
N GLY A 121 1.94 1.11 19.47
CA GLY A 121 2.63 1.31 18.22
C GLY A 121 1.91 2.32 17.32
N VAL A 122 2.57 2.62 16.21
CA VAL A 122 2.05 3.49 15.15
C VAL A 122 2.23 2.85 13.79
N VAL A 123 1.36 3.23 12.86
CA VAL A 123 1.50 2.97 11.44
C VAL A 123 1.84 4.29 10.74
N ILE A 124 2.86 4.28 9.88
CA ILE A 124 3.21 5.41 9.01
C ILE A 124 3.18 4.92 7.58
N CYS A 125 2.32 5.48 6.75
CA CYS A 125 2.23 5.15 5.33
C CYS A 125 2.52 6.38 4.46
N PHE A 126 3.19 6.18 3.34
CA PHE A 126 3.53 7.22 2.38
C PHE A 126 3.82 6.62 1.00
N GLU A 127 3.88 7.45 -0.02
CA GLU A 127 4.30 7.08 -1.37
C GLU A 127 5.78 7.41 -1.59
N LYS A 128 6.49 6.54 -2.30
CA LYS A 128 7.92 6.67 -2.62
C LYS A 128 8.21 7.70 -3.72
#